data_AF-A0A852NKI6-F1
#
_entry.id   AF-A0A852NKI6-F1
#
_cell.length_a   1.000
_cell.length_b   1.000
_cell.length_c   1.000
_cell.angle_alpha   90.00
_cell.angle_beta   90.00
_cell.angle_gamma   90.00
#
_symmetry.space_group_name_H-M   'P 1'
#
loop_
_entity.id
_entity.type
_entity.pdbx_description
1 polymer ?
#
loop_
_entity_poly.entity_id
_entity_poly.type
_entity_poly.pdbx_seq_one_letter_code
_entity_poly.pdbx_strand_id
1 'polypeptide(L)' 'ASEFFRSGKYDLDFKSPDDPSRYISPDQLADLYKSFIKDYPVVSIEDPFDQDDWGAWQKFTASAGIQ' A
#
# COMPACT_ATOMS: atom_id res chain seq x y z
N ALA A 1 -1.94 5.95 -3.44
CA ALA A 1 -1.20 6.05 -2.17
C ALA A 1 -0.04 7.06 -2.24
N SER A 2 0.09 7.82 -3.32
CA SER A 2 1.18 8.79 -3.55
C SER A 2 1.32 9.84 -2.45
N GLU A 3 0.21 10.26 -1.84
CA GLU A 3 0.18 11.25 -0.75
C GLU A 3 1.12 10.91 0.43
N PHE A 4 1.28 9.62 0.70
CA PHE A 4 2.09 9.11 1.80
C PHE A 4 3.27 8.26 1.33
N PHE A 5 3.65 8.34 0.05
CA PHE A 5 4.86 7.74 -0.46
C PHE A 5 6.09 8.58 -0.10
N ARG A 6 7.13 7.93 0.43
CA ARG A 6 8.38 8.56 0.90
C ARG A 6 9.56 7.63 0.61
N SER A 7 10.46 8.07 -0.26
CA SER A 7 11.75 7.41 -0.52
C SER A 7 11.65 5.89 -0.83
N GLY A 8 10.68 5.49 -1.67
CA GLY A 8 10.47 4.08 -2.03
C GLY A 8 9.70 3.25 -1.01
N LYS A 9 9.13 3.89 0.01
CA LYS A 9 8.33 3.29 1.09
C LYS A 9 7.07 4.12 1.35
N TYR A 10 6.23 3.66 2.27
CA TYR A 10 4.95 4.28 2.61
C TYR A 10 4.88 4.65 4.10
N ASP A 11 4.50 5.88 4.39
CA ASP A 11 4.30 6.41 5.75
C ASP A 11 2.82 6.43 6.12
N LEU A 12 2.34 5.42 6.84
CA LEU A 12 0.94 5.34 7.23
C LEU A 12 0.53 6.40 8.28
N ASP A 13 1.48 7.16 8.84
CA ASP A 13 1.24 8.25 9.79
C ASP A 13 1.76 9.60 9.28
N PHE A 14 1.70 9.82 7.96
CA PHE A 14 2.23 11.02 7.26
C PHE A 14 1.70 12.39 7.74
N LYS A 15 0.66 12.42 8.56
CA LYS A 15 0.10 13.66 9.15
C LYS A 15 0.77 14.06 10.46
N SER A 16 1.58 13.17 11.03
CA SER A 16 2.38 13.40 12.23
C SER A 16 3.79 13.87 11.86
N PRO A 17 4.62 14.31 12.85
CA PRO A 17 6.04 14.57 12.59
C PRO A 17 6.72 13.37 11.94
N ASP A 18 7.60 13.67 10.98
CA ASP A 18 8.23 12.65 10.16
C ASP A 18 9.15 11.72 10.99
N ASP A 19 9.04 10.42 10.74
CA ASP A 19 9.87 9.39 11.34
C ASP A 19 10.03 8.20 10.37
N PRO A 20 11.15 8.17 9.61
CA PRO A 20 11.42 7.14 8.61
C PRO A 20 11.51 5.70 9.14
N SER A 21 11.65 5.51 10.46
CA SER A 21 11.68 4.17 11.05
C SER A 21 10.34 3.44 10.98
N ARG A 22 9.24 4.20 10.81
CA ARG A 22 7.87 3.68 10.71
C ARG A 22 7.45 3.34 9.28
N TYR A 23 8.25 3.73 8.29
CA TYR A 23 7.91 3.52 6.89
C TYR A 23 7.95 2.04 6.53
N ILE A 24 6.91 1.60 5.83
CA ILE A 24 6.77 0.22 5.38
C ILE A 24 7.08 0.07 3.89
N SER A 25 7.59 -1.09 3.48
CA SER A 25 7.86 -1.39 2.08
C SER A 25 6.56 -1.58 1.27
N PRO A 26 6.63 -1.52 -0.07
CA PRO A 26 5.48 -1.85 -0.92
C PRO A 26 4.92 -3.26 -0.64
N ASP A 27 5.79 -4.25 -0.41
CA ASP A 27 5.37 -5.62 -0.10
C ASP A 27 4.65 -5.71 1.27
N GLN A 28 5.12 -4.97 2.28
CA GLN A 28 4.43 -4.90 3.58
C GLN A 28 3.07 -4.22 3.48
N LEU A 29 2.94 -3.18 2.66
CA LEU A 29 1.66 -2.52 2.39
C LEU A 29 0.69 -3.45 1.64
N ALA A 30 1.20 -4.21 0.66
CA ALA A 30 0.41 -5.21 -0.06
C ALA A 30 -0.14 -6.29 0.89
N ASP A 31 0.68 -6.78 1.83
CA ASP A 31 0.26 -7.77 2.82
C ASP A 31 -0.79 -7.20 3.80
N LEU A 32 -0.65 -5.92 4.17
CA LEU A 32 -1.67 -5.22 4.95
C LEU A 32 -3.01 -5.18 4.20
N TYR A 33 -3.03 -4.77 2.93
CA TYR A 33 -4.25 -4.79 2.13
C TYR A 33 -4.85 -6.19 1.99
N LYS A 34 -4.03 -7.23 1.79
CA LYS A 34 -4.51 -8.62 1.77
C LYS A 34 -5.16 -9.04 3.09
N SER A 35 -4.65 -8.57 4.23
CA SER A 35 -5.33 -8.81 5.51
C SER A 35 -6.72 -8.16 5.55
N PHE A 36 -6.88 -6.95 5.00
CA PHE A 36 -8.19 -6.31 4.91
C PHE A 36 -9.15 -7.06 3.99
N ILE A 37 -8.68 -7.55 2.84
CA ILE A 37 -9.49 -8.37 1.92
C ILE A 37 -9.92 -9.68 2.58
N LYS A 38 -9.05 -10.27 3.41
CA LYS A 38 -9.34 -11.50 4.14
C LYS A 38 -10.36 -11.28 5.27
N ASP A 39 -10.19 -10.20 6.03
CA ASP A 39 -10.89 -9.99 7.29
C ASP A 39 -12.19 -9.17 7.12
N TYR A 40 -12.33 -8.46 6.01
CA TYR A 40 -13.49 -7.63 5.67
C TYR A 40 -13.97 -7.90 4.23
N PRO A 41 -15.25 -7.63 3.90
CA PRO A 41 -15.78 -7.80 2.55
C PRO A 41 -15.32 -6.68 1.59
N VAL A 42 -14.01 -6.44 1.51
CA VAL A 42 -13.41 -5.48 0.56
C VAL A 42 -13.50 -6.07 -0.83
N VAL A 43 -14.23 -5.39 -1.71
CA VAL A 43 -14.41 -5.79 -3.11
C VAL A 43 -13.65 -4.91 -4.09
N SER A 44 -13.17 -3.75 -3.63
CA SER A 44 -12.31 -2.89 -4.44
C SER A 44 -11.33 -2.05 -3.61
N ILE A 45 -10.14 -1.80 -4.15
CA ILE A 45 -9.12 -0.90 -3.60
C ILE A 45 -8.59 0.01 -4.72
N GLU A 46 -8.82 1.32 -4.57
CA GLU A 46 -8.30 2.36 -5.47
C GLU A 46 -6.95 2.89 -4.97
N ASP A 47 -6.05 3.21 -5.90
CA ASP A 47 -4.71 3.75 -5.64
C ASP A 47 -3.95 3.07 -4.48
N PRO A 48 -3.73 1.75 -4.50
CA PRO A 48 -3.02 1.05 -3.42
C PRO A 48 -1.54 1.45 -3.30
N PHE A 49 -0.92 1.95 -4.37
CA PHE A 49 0.51 2.32 -4.39
C PHE A 49 0.72 3.74 -4.91
N ASP A 50 1.97 4.19 -4.92
CA ASP A 50 2.37 5.42 -5.59
C ASP A 50 2.08 5.35 -7.09
N GLN A 51 1.84 6.51 -7.71
CA GLN A 51 1.50 6.64 -9.12
C GLN A 51 2.57 6.08 -10.08
N ASP A 52 3.83 6.06 -9.65
CA ASP A 52 4.96 5.59 -10.47
C ASP A 52 5.53 4.24 -10.00
N ASP A 53 4.99 3.65 -8.92
CA ASP A 53 5.39 2.35 -8.38
C ASP A 53 4.73 1.17 -9.12
N TRP A 54 4.90 1.15 -10.45
CA TRP A 54 4.31 0.14 -11.34
C TRP A 54 4.62 -1.30 -10.94
N GLY A 55 5.79 -1.54 -10.34
CA GLY A 55 6.18 -2.86 -9.86
C GLY A 55 5.30 -3.37 -8.73
N ALA A 56 4.95 -2.51 -7.76
CA ALA A 56 4.04 -2.86 -6.69
C ALA A 56 2.61 -3.08 -7.19
N TRP A 57 2.13 -2.20 -8.08
CA TRP A 57 0.83 -2.35 -8.75
C TRP A 57 0.69 -3.73 -9.43
N GLN A 58 1.62 -4.09 -10.30
CA GLN A 58 1.57 -5.36 -11.04
C GLN A 58 1.55 -6.57 -10.11
N LYS A 59 2.42 -6.60 -9.10
CA LYS A 59 2.49 -7.71 -8.13
C LYS A 59 1.21 -7.84 -7.32
N PHE A 60 0.65 -6.73 -6.85
CA PHE A 60 -0.55 -6.75 -6.02
C PHE A 60 -1.78 -7.15 -6.84
N THR A 61 -2.02 -6.53 -7.99
CA THR A 61 -3.16 -6.86 -8.86
C THR A 61 -3.14 -8.33 -9.28
N ALA A 62 -1.96 -8.91 -9.53
CA ALA A 62 -1.83 -10.34 -9.86
C ALA A 62 -2.23 -11.30 -8.71
N SER A 63 -2.31 -10.83 -7.46
CA SER A 63 -2.57 -11.67 -6.28
C SER A 63 -3.76 -11.25 -5.41
N ALA A 64 -4.29 -10.04 -5.57
CA ALA A 64 -5.36 -9.49 -4.72
C ALA A 64 -6.74 -10.13 -4.98
N GLY A 65 -7.05 -10.49 -6.24
CA GLY A 65 -8.30 -11.17 -6.60
C GLY A 65 -9.57 -10.33 -6.46
N ILE A 66 -9.44 -9.01 -6.34
CA ILE A 66 -10.52 -8.01 -6.25
C ILE A 66 -10.28 -6.88 -7.25
N GLN A 67 -11.22 -5.93 -7.35
CA GLN A 67 -11.11 -4.78 -8.24
C GLN A 67 -10.11 -3.72 -7.73
#